data_AF-A0A970HD29-F1
#
_entry.id   AF-A0A970HD29-F1
#
_cell.length_a   1.000
_cell.length_b   1.000
_cell.length_c   1.000
_cell.angle_alpha   90.00
_cell.angle_beta   90.00
_cell.angle_gamma   90.00
#
_symmetry.space_group_name_H-M   'P 1'
#
loop_
_entity.id
_entity.type
_entity.pdbx_description
1 polymer ?
#
loop_
_entity_poly.entity_id
_entity_poly.type
_entity_poly.pdbx_seq_one_letter_code
_entity_poly.pdbx_strand_id
1 'polypeptide(L)' 'MGKFNGAKMVGLRNKETGELIAVYPYSIKDSDEETEKAVKDWYYTTSCEAEELRNAYVDLVTEEELKSVNNQNQLKG' A
#
# COMPACT_ATOMS: atom_id res chain seq x y z
N MET A 1 16.87 1.24 -12.53
CA MET A 1 15.71 0.35 -12.34
C MET A 1 14.95 0.87 -11.15
N GLY A 2 13.64 1.06 -11.29
CA GLY A 2 12.81 1.60 -10.21
C GLY A 2 12.59 0.60 -9.08
N LYS A 3 12.31 1.11 -7.88
CA LYS A 3 12.00 0.34 -6.66
C LYS A 3 10.79 -0.58 -6.85
N PHE A 4 9.79 -0.16 -7.63
CA PHE A 4 8.55 -0.92 -7.88
C PHE A 4 8.54 -1.65 -9.24
N ASN A 5 9.66 -1.66 -9.95
CA ASN A 5 9.74 -2.28 -11.27
C ASN A 5 9.58 -3.80 -11.18
N GLY A 6 8.49 -4.33 -11.74
CA GLY A 6 8.13 -5.76 -11.67
C GLY A 6 7.34 -6.15 -10.40
N ALA A 7 6.98 -5.18 -9.56
CA ALA A 7 6.07 -5.43 -8.45
C ALA A 7 4.65 -5.69 -8.97
N LYS A 8 3.93 -6.60 -8.31
CA LYS A 8 2.51 -6.85 -8.64
C LYS A 8 1.60 -5.83 -7.96
N MET A 9 1.91 -5.47 -6.71
CA MET A 9 1.09 -4.60 -5.86
C MET A 9 1.98 -3.74 -4.97
N VAL A 10 1.45 -2.56 -4.66
CA VAL A 10 2.03 -1.61 -3.70
C VAL A 10 0.97 -1.18 -2.72
N GLY A 11 1.40 -0.66 -1.59
CA GLY A 11 0.51 -0.24 -0.53
C GLY A 11 1.14 0.84 0.33
N LEU A 12 0.29 1.51 1.08
CA LEU A 12 0.65 2.47 2.09
C LEU A 12 1.00 1.72 3.38
N ARG A 13 2.20 1.94 3.92
CA ARG A 13 2.64 1.42 5.22
C ARG A 13 2.84 2.55 6.21
N ASN A 14 2.57 2.28 7.48
CA ASN A 14 2.87 3.21 8.57
C ASN A 14 4.39 3.19 8.83
N LYS A 15 5.03 4.34 8.88
CA LYS A 15 6.47 4.48 9.17
C LYS A 15 6.82 4.09 10.61
N GLU A 16 5.88 4.26 11.53
CA GLU A 16 6.08 3.99 12.97
C GLU A 16 5.92 2.51 13.29
N THR A 17 4.87 1.86 12.77
CA THR A 17 4.59 0.44 13.06
C THR A 17 5.05 -0.52 11.97
N GLY A 18 5.31 -0.04 10.75
CA GLY A 18 5.63 -0.87 9.58
C GLY A 18 4.42 -1.61 9.00
N GLU A 19 3.24 -1.43 9.59
CA GLU A 19 2.01 -2.12 9.21
C GLU A 19 1.42 -1.57 7.92
N LEU A 20 0.77 -2.46 7.16
CA LEU A 20 0.07 -2.12 5.93
C LEU A 20 -1.24 -1.42 6.27
N ILE A 21 -1.32 -0.12 5.96
CA ILE A 21 -2.50 0.71 6.16
C ILE A 21 -3.50 0.46 5.04
N ALA A 22 -3.03 0.47 3.79
CA ALA A 22 -3.90 0.33 2.62
C ALA A 22 -3.18 -0.31 1.44
N VAL A 23 -3.91 -1.11 0.67
CA VAL A 23 -3.40 -1.72 -0.57
C VAL A 23 -3.92 -0.91 -1.74
N TYR A 24 -3.02 -0.47 -2.62
CA TYR A 24 -3.41 0.24 -3.83
C TYR A 24 -4.05 -0.73 -4.82
N PRO A 25 -5.33 -0.54 -5.19
CA PRO A 25 -6.07 -1.51 -6.00
C PRO A 25 -5.83 -1.37 -7.51
N TYR A 26 -5.02 -0.39 -7.94
CA TYR A 26 -4.75 -0.12 -9.35
C TYR A 26 -3.33 -0.55 -9.75
N SER A 27 -3.07 -0.55 -11.06
CA SER A 27 -1.76 -0.89 -11.60
C SER A 27 -0.68 0.13 -11.22
N ILE A 28 0.51 -0.41 -10.93
CA ILE A 28 1.75 0.34 -10.70
C ILE A 28 2.10 1.14 -11.97
N LYS A 29 2.62 2.35 -11.78
CA LYS A 29 3.04 3.24 -12.87
C LYS A 29 4.45 2.91 -13.33
N ASP A 30 4.83 3.40 -14.50
CA ASP A 30 6.13 3.14 -15.10
C ASP A 30 7.31 3.67 -14.26
N SER A 31 7.08 4.70 -13.45
CA SER A 31 8.07 5.27 -12.52
C SER A 31 7.65 5.19 -11.05
N ASP A 32 8.64 5.17 -10.18
CA ASP A 32 8.42 5.11 -8.73
C ASP A 32 7.71 6.34 -8.20
N GLU A 33 8.14 7.53 -8.61
CA GLU A 33 7.52 8.79 -8.21
C GLU A 33 6.05 8.87 -8.62
N GLU A 34 5.72 8.40 -9.84
CA GLU A 34 4.35 8.37 -10.32
C GLU A 34 3.50 7.37 -9.54
N THR A 35 4.08 6.21 -9.21
CA THR A 35 3.42 5.20 -8.38
C THR A 35 3.16 5.77 -6.98
N GLU A 36 4.18 6.32 -6.32
CA GLU A 36 4.04 6.92 -5.00
C GLU A 36 2.99 8.01 -4.97
N LYS A 37 3.00 8.89 -5.98
CA LYS A 37 2.03 9.97 -6.10
C LYS A 37 0.62 9.41 -6.30
N ALA A 38 0.43 8.46 -7.21
CA ALA A 38 -0.87 7.85 -7.48
C ALA A 38 -1.44 7.13 -6.24
N VAL A 39 -0.60 6.42 -5.49
CA VAL A 39 -1.00 5.73 -4.26
C VAL A 39 -1.41 6.73 -3.18
N LYS A 40 -0.61 7.78 -2.95
CA LYS A 40 -0.92 8.81 -1.95
C LYS A 40 -2.18 9.60 -2.32
N ASP A 41 -2.36 9.94 -3.59
CA ASP A 41 -3.53 10.66 -4.11
C ASP A 41 -4.81 9.82 -4.00
N TRP A 42 -4.72 8.54 -4.33
CA TRP A 42 -5.82 7.59 -4.13
C TRP A 42 -6.18 7.42 -2.65
N TYR A 43 -5.19 7.27 -1.76
CA TYR A 43 -5.47 7.15 -0.32
C TYR A 43 -6.07 8.44 0.23
N TYR A 44 -5.55 9.59 -0.19
CA TYR A 44 -6.08 10.91 0.17
C TYR A 44 -7.54 11.06 -0.25
N THR A 45 -7.90 10.62 -1.47
CA THR A 45 -9.27 10.69 -1.98
C THR A 45 -10.21 9.65 -1.36
N THR A 46 -9.70 8.50 -0.91
CA THR A 46 -10.50 7.40 -0.36
C THR A 46 -10.73 7.55 1.15
N SER A 47 -9.67 7.78 1.94
CA SER A 47 -9.77 7.89 3.40
C SER A 47 -9.96 9.33 3.88
N CYS A 48 -9.69 10.35 3.04
CA CYS A 48 -9.71 11.76 3.45
C CYS A 48 -8.78 12.09 4.65
N GLU A 49 -7.82 11.22 4.93
CA GLU A 49 -6.92 11.31 6.09
C GLU A 49 -5.53 11.80 5.67
N ALA A 50 -5.41 13.12 5.53
CA ALA A 50 -4.17 13.80 5.19
C ALA A 50 -3.09 13.64 6.27
N GLU A 51 -3.51 13.52 7.53
CA GLU A 51 -2.61 13.45 8.68
C GLU A 51 -1.83 12.13 8.69
N GLU A 52 -2.50 11.01 8.40
CA GLU A 52 -1.89 9.68 8.34
C GLU A 52 -0.87 9.55 7.21
N LEU A 53 -1.08 10.26 6.10
CA LEU A 53 -0.14 10.29 4.98
C LEU A 53 1.24 10.86 5.35
N ARG A 54 1.35 11.72 6.37
CA ARG A 54 2.66 12.24 6.82
C ARG A 54 3.53 11.14 7.41
N ASN A 55 2.91 10.27 8.20
CA ASN A 55 3.56 9.10 8.80
C ASN A 55 3.42 7.84 7.95
N ALA A 56 2.97 7.93 6.70
CA ALA A 56 2.91 6.80 5.79
C ALA A 56 3.98 6.87 4.68
N TYR A 57 4.36 5.71 4.16
CA TYR A 57 5.22 5.55 3.00
C TYR A 57 4.68 4.48 2.05
N VAL A 58 5.00 4.57 0.77
CA VAL A 58 4.57 3.59 -0.22
C VAL A 58 5.63 2.51 -0.33
N ASP A 59 5.19 1.26 -0.17
CA ASP A 59 6.06 0.10 -0.24
C ASP A 59 5.41 -1.05 -0.99
N LEU A 60 6.22 -2.08 -1.25
CA LEU A 60 5.82 -3.26 -1.97
C LEU A 60 4.87 -4.08 -1.08
N VAL A 61 3.79 -4.59 -1.67
CA VAL A 61 2.93 -5.56 -1.01
C VAL A 61 3.21 -6.90 -1.65
N THR A 62 3.85 -7.79 -0.91
CA THR A 62 4.08 -9.15 -1.36
C THR A 62 2.80 -9.96 -1.21
N GLU A 63 2.66 -10.99 -2.05
CA GLU A 63 1.52 -11.91 -2.00
C GLU A 63 1.45 -12.67 -0.65
N GLU A 64 2.57 -12.75 0.07
CA GLU A 64 2.67 -13.36 1.40
C GLU A 64 1.96 -12.52 2.47
N GLU A 65 2.08 -11.19 2.39
CA GLU A 65 1.43 -10.26 3.32
C GLU A 65 -0.10 -10.30 3.15
N LEU A 66 -0.59 -10.38 1.91
CA LEU A 66 -2.03 -10.48 1.62
C LEU A 66 -2.66 -11.77 2.13
N LYS A 67 -1.90 -12.87 2.16
CA LYS A 67 -2.37 -14.13 2.75
C LYS A 67 -2.58 -14.00 4.26
N SER A 68 -1.74 -13.23 4.95
CA SER A 68 -1.88 -12.98 6.39
C SER A 68 -3.10 -12.11 6.71
N VAL A 69 -3.41 -11.11 5.88
CA VAL A 69 -4.62 -10.27 6.06
C VAL A 69 -5.90 -11.07 5.82
N ASN A 70 -5.91 -11.97 4.82
CA ASN A 70 -7.09 -12.79 4.50
C ASN A 70 -7.33 -13.95 5.48
N ASN A 71 -6.34 -14.33 6.31
CA ASN A 71 -6.48 -15.44 7.26
C ASN A 71 -7.06 -15.03 8.62
N GLN A 72 -7.23 -13.74 8.89
CA GLN A 72 -7.90 -13.25 10.11
C GLN A 72 -9.44 -13.42 10.05
N ASN A 73 -9.99 -13.72 8.87
CA ASN A 73 -11.45 -13.87 8.68
C ASN A 73 -11.92 -15.34 8.56
N GLN A 74 -11.06 -16.34 8.85
CA GLN A 74 -11.42 -17.77 8.81
C GLN A 74 -11.45 -18.49 10.18
N LEU A 75 -11.20 -17.79 11.30
CA LEU A 75 -11.26 -18.38 12.65
C LEU A 75 -12.59 -18.08 13.39
N LYS A 76 -13.61 -17.60 12.67
CA LYS A 76 -14.99 -17.54 13.17
C LYS A 76 -15.89 -18.44 12.32
N GLY A 77 -15.60 -19.74 12.38
CA GLY A 77 -16.44 -20.82 11.87
C GLY A 77 -16.70 -21.82 12.97
#